data_AF-A0A7G5GW04-F1
#
_entry.id   AF-A0A7G5GW04-F1
#
_cell.length_a   1.000
_cell.length_b   1.000
_cell.length_c   1.000
_cell.angle_alpha   90.00
_cell.angle_beta   90.00
_cell.angle_gamma   90.00
#
_symmetry.space_group_name_H-M   'P 1'
#
loop_
_entity.id
_entity.type
_entity.pdbx_description
1 polymer ?
#
loop_
_entity_poly.entity_id
_entity_poly.type
_entity_poly.pdbx_seq_one_letter_code
_entity_poly.pdbx_strand_id
1 'polypeptide(L)'
;METQNLWPDFVIDKTKSPKAILKEQAGYLMVKTNNVLSAEIETTQEFGQIVHHFYVVAPAINNYRYKLFSVSHKIVEYYPLTVMTDIELDDEPFENHKVARDEKELISLLSGIFNNSENTRIISSLLSQSLAE
;
A
#
# COMPACT_ATOMS: atom_id res chain seq x y z
N MET A 1 7.18 44.19 26.30
CA MET A 1 6.82 42.94 27.00
C MET A 1 7.25 41.81 26.09
N GLU A 2 8.04 40.88 26.59
CA GLU A 2 8.34 39.64 25.86
C GLU A 2 7.13 38.70 25.95
N THR A 3 6.78 38.08 24.83
CA THR A 3 5.63 37.19 24.72
C THR A 3 6.00 35.81 25.25
N GLN A 4 5.24 35.30 26.23
CA GLN A 4 5.42 33.95 26.78
C GLN A 4 5.01 32.87 25.77
N ASN A 5 5.82 31.81 25.66
CA ASN A 5 5.45 30.61 24.90
C ASN A 5 4.39 29.80 25.67
N LEU A 6 3.28 29.46 25.00
CA LEU A 6 2.12 28.77 25.58
C LEU A 6 1.92 27.35 25.03
N TRP A 7 2.78 26.89 24.12
CA TRP A 7 2.65 25.54 23.56
C TRP A 7 3.11 24.48 24.55
N PRO A 8 2.40 23.35 24.67
CA PRO A 8 2.85 22.23 25.48
C PRO A 8 3.97 21.46 24.76
N ASP A 9 4.62 20.57 25.50
CA ASP A 9 5.44 19.53 24.88
C ASP A 9 4.56 18.50 24.17
N PHE A 10 5.00 18.04 23.00
CA PHE A 10 4.31 17.03 22.22
C PHE A 10 4.99 15.66 22.36
N VAL A 11 4.20 14.59 22.38
CA VAL A 11 4.69 13.21 22.33
C VAL A 11 4.75 12.75 20.89
N ILE A 12 5.89 12.19 20.48
CA ILE A 12 6.06 11.59 19.15
C ILE A 12 5.52 10.16 19.20
N ASP A 13 4.49 9.89 18.41
CA ASP A 13 4.01 8.53 18.18
C ASP A 13 5.04 7.74 17.35
N LYS A 14 5.40 6.54 17.83
CA LYS A 14 6.34 5.63 17.16
C LYS A 14 5.64 4.64 16.22
N THR A 15 4.31 4.73 16.10
CA THR A 15 3.52 3.89 15.21
C THR A 15 4.00 4.06 13.77
N LYS A 16 4.26 2.94 13.10
CA LYS A 16 4.75 2.95 11.73
C LYS A 16 3.63 3.38 10.78
N SER A 17 3.91 4.39 9.97
CA SER A 17 2.93 4.87 9.00
C SER A 17 2.60 3.78 7.95
N PRO A 18 1.35 3.69 7.48
CA PRO A 18 0.96 2.77 6.41
C PRO A 18 1.86 2.92 5.18
N LYS A 19 2.15 4.16 4.76
CA LYS A 19 3.06 4.44 3.64
C LYS A 19 4.46 3.86 3.83
N ALA A 20 5.01 3.87 5.06
CA ALA A 20 6.32 3.29 5.33
C ALA A 20 6.30 1.76 5.17
N ILE A 21 5.25 1.09 5.65
CA ILE A 21 5.04 -0.35 5.46
C ILE A 21 4.95 -0.67 3.96
N LEU A 22 4.16 0.10 3.20
CA LEU A 22 4.03 -0.09 1.74
C LEU A 22 5.37 0.07 1.01
N LYS A 23 6.18 1.08 1.38
CA LYS A 23 7.51 1.27 0.78
C LYS A 23 8.45 0.09 1.01
N GLU A 24 8.40 -0.53 2.19
CA GLU A 24 9.17 -1.74 2.45
C GLU A 24 8.72 -2.90 1.59
N GLN A 25 7.40 -3.09 1.44
CA GLN A 25 6.85 -4.13 0.56
C GLN A 25 7.24 -3.92 -0.91
N ALA A 26 7.27 -2.66 -1.36
CA ALA A 26 7.77 -2.32 -2.70
C ALA A 26 9.25 -2.74 -2.87
N GLY A 27 10.09 -2.51 -1.87
CA GLY A 27 11.48 -2.99 -1.86
C GLY A 27 11.59 -4.51 -1.91
N TYR A 28 10.75 -5.24 -1.16
CA TYR A 28 10.73 -6.70 -1.20
C TYR A 28 10.32 -7.26 -2.57
N LEU A 29 9.38 -6.62 -3.27
CA LEU A 29 9.00 -7.00 -4.63
C LEU A 29 10.19 -6.88 -5.60
N MET A 30 10.93 -5.76 -5.54
CA MET A 30 12.12 -5.56 -6.37
C MET A 30 13.14 -6.67 -6.14
N VAL A 31 13.45 -6.97 -4.87
CA VAL A 31 14.39 -8.05 -4.54
C VAL A 31 13.89 -9.40 -5.05
N LYS A 32 12.61 -9.73 -4.83
CA LYS A 32 12.01 -11.01 -5.27
C LYS A 32 11.97 -11.18 -6.78
N THR A 33 11.95 -10.08 -7.52
CA THR A 33 11.89 -10.07 -9.00
C THR A 33 13.24 -9.76 -9.64
N ASN A 34 14.33 -9.76 -8.86
CA ASN A 34 15.68 -9.40 -9.33
C ASN A 34 15.71 -8.04 -10.06
N ASN A 35 14.95 -7.07 -9.55
CA ASN A 35 14.77 -5.72 -10.09
C ASN A 35 14.13 -5.64 -11.48
N VAL A 36 13.52 -6.72 -11.98
CA VAL A 36 12.78 -6.71 -13.25
C VAL A 36 11.47 -5.93 -13.12
N LEU A 37 10.78 -6.11 -11.99
CA LEU A 37 9.63 -5.30 -11.62
C LEU A 37 10.01 -4.34 -10.50
N SER A 38 9.30 -3.22 -10.44
CA SER A 38 9.37 -2.26 -9.35
C SER A 38 7.97 -2.00 -8.79
N ALA A 39 7.88 -1.21 -7.73
CA ALA A 39 6.61 -0.77 -7.20
C ALA A 39 6.63 0.70 -6.79
N GLU A 40 5.51 1.37 -7.01
CA GLU A 40 5.31 2.78 -6.74
C GLU A 40 4.17 2.98 -5.77
N ILE A 41 4.35 3.93 -4.83
CA ILE A 41 3.29 4.36 -3.92
C ILE A 41 2.89 5.78 -4.29
N GLU A 42 1.77 5.90 -4.99
CA GLU A 42 1.16 7.18 -5.28
C GLU A 42 0.29 7.60 -4.10
N THR A 43 0.37 8.87 -3.70
CA THR A 43 -0.41 9.39 -2.56
C THR A 43 -1.27 10.55 -3.01
N THR A 44 -2.56 10.43 -2.80
CA THR A 44 -3.53 11.50 -3.01
C THR A 44 -4.16 11.90 -1.68
N GLN A 45 -4.66 13.13 -1.62
CA GLN A 45 -5.32 13.65 -0.44
C GLN A 45 -6.59 14.36 -0.86
N GLU A 46 -7.73 13.86 -0.43
CA GLU A 46 -9.05 14.40 -0.76
C GLU A 46 -9.98 14.27 0.44
N PHE A 47 -10.82 15.28 0.67
CA PHE A 47 -11.86 15.27 1.72
C PHE A 47 -11.38 14.85 3.13
N GLY A 48 -10.15 15.21 3.50
CA GLY A 48 -9.56 14.87 4.81
C GLY A 48 -9.05 13.43 4.95
N GLN A 49 -9.06 12.67 3.85
CA GLN A 49 -8.46 11.34 3.75
C GLN A 49 -7.13 11.42 2.99
N ILE A 50 -6.20 10.55 3.38
CA ILE A 50 -5.00 10.23 2.63
C ILE A 50 -5.23 8.87 2.00
N VAL A 51 -5.06 8.78 0.68
CA VAL A 51 -5.13 7.52 -0.05
C VAL A 51 -3.75 7.20 -0.60
N HIS A 52 -3.28 5.99 -0.35
CA HIS A 52 -2.07 5.44 -0.93
C HIS A 52 -2.44 4.34 -1.93
N HIS A 53 -2.07 4.53 -3.19
CA HIS A 53 -2.24 3.54 -4.24
C HIS A 53 -0.93 2.76 -4.41
N PHE A 54 -1.00 1.43 -4.35
CA PHE A 54 0.15 0.56 -4.56
C PHE A 54 0.15 0.04 -6.00
N TYR A 55 1.15 0.45 -6.78
CA TYR A 55 1.33 0.01 -8.15
C TYR A 55 2.50 -0.95 -8.28
N VAL A 56 2.32 -2.02 -9.04
CA VAL A 56 3.40 -2.81 -9.63
C VAL A 56 3.74 -2.20 -10.98
N VAL A 57 5.02 -1.94 -11.21
CA VAL A 57 5.50 -1.29 -12.44
C VAL A 57 6.44 -2.24 -13.17
N ALA A 58 6.19 -2.41 -14.46
CA ALA A 58 7.00 -3.18 -15.40
C ALA A 58 7.72 -2.21 -16.36
N PRO A 59 8.98 -1.81 -16.07
CA PRO A 59 9.68 -0.79 -16.87
C PRO A 59 9.90 -1.22 -18.32
N ALA A 60 10.23 -2.49 -18.54
CA ALA A 60 10.51 -3.05 -19.88
C ALA A 60 9.30 -2.98 -20.82
N ILE A 61 8.08 -3.03 -20.28
CA ILE A 61 6.84 -3.00 -21.07
C ILE A 61 6.29 -1.56 -21.08
N ASN A 62 7.09 -0.62 -21.59
CA ASN A 62 6.74 0.81 -21.68
C ASN A 62 6.28 1.42 -20.34
N ASN A 63 6.91 1.03 -19.23
CA ASN A 63 6.53 1.45 -17.87
C ASN A 63 5.05 1.17 -17.54
N TYR A 64 4.53 0.00 -17.96
CA TYR A 64 3.18 -0.41 -17.60
C TYR A 64 2.99 -0.42 -16.08
N ARG A 65 1.88 0.17 -15.60
CA ARG A 65 1.53 0.27 -14.17
C ARG A 65 0.25 -0.49 -13.90
N TYR A 66 0.31 -1.44 -12.97
CA TYR A 66 -0.84 -2.19 -12.48
C TYR A 66 -1.13 -1.81 -11.03
N LYS A 67 -2.33 -1.29 -10.76
CA LYS A 67 -2.77 -0.96 -9.40
C LYS A 67 -3.19 -2.23 -8.69
N LEU A 68 -2.43 -2.64 -7.67
CA LEU A 68 -2.70 -3.86 -6.93
C LEU A 68 -3.79 -3.66 -5.88
N PHE A 69 -3.71 -2.57 -5.12
CA PHE A 69 -4.68 -2.19 -4.10
C PHE A 69 -4.49 -0.72 -3.72
N SER A 70 -5.38 -0.20 -2.88
CA SER A 70 -5.25 1.11 -2.24
C SER A 70 -5.48 0.99 -0.74
N VAL A 71 -4.87 1.87 0.05
CA VAL A 71 -5.20 2.04 1.47
C VAL A 71 -5.58 3.48 1.74
N SER A 72 -6.62 3.70 2.55
CA SER A 72 -7.15 5.02 2.89
C SER A 72 -7.27 5.19 4.39
N HIS A 73 -6.79 6.31 4.91
CA HIS A 73 -6.91 6.67 6.33
C HIS A 73 -7.09 8.19 6.50
N LYS A 74 -7.49 8.61 7.71
CA LYS A 74 -7.62 10.03 8.05
C LYS A 74 -6.25 10.71 8.09
N ILE A 75 -6.21 12.03 7.88
CA ILE A 75 -4.96 12.79 7.99
C ILE A 75 -4.33 12.76 9.39
N VAL A 76 -5.16 12.72 10.44
CA VAL A 76 -4.74 12.85 11.85
C VAL A 76 -4.30 11.53 12.49
N GLU A 77 -4.73 10.39 11.94
CA GLU A 77 -4.57 9.08 12.53
C GLU A 77 -4.29 8.06 11.42
N TYR A 78 -3.30 7.19 11.63
CA TYR A 78 -2.99 6.13 10.67
C TYR A 78 -4.00 5.00 10.67
N TYR A 79 -4.59 4.69 11.83
CA TYR A 79 -5.54 3.61 12.03
C TYR A 79 -6.78 4.12 12.77
N PRO A 80 -7.96 3.52 12.55
CA PRO A 80 -8.23 2.47 11.56
C PRO A 80 -8.09 2.97 10.12
N LEU A 81 -7.74 2.06 9.21
CA LEU A 81 -7.65 2.35 7.78
C LEU A 81 -8.43 1.34 6.97
N THR A 82 -8.79 1.73 5.75
CA THR A 82 -9.51 0.88 4.81
C THR A 82 -8.56 0.44 3.70
N VAL A 83 -8.46 -0.86 3.47
CA VAL A 83 -7.77 -1.48 2.34
C VAL A 83 -8.80 -1.78 1.26
N MET A 84 -8.56 -1.30 0.03
CA MET A 84 -9.44 -1.48 -1.11
C MET A 84 -8.71 -2.25 -2.21
N THR A 85 -9.31 -3.33 -2.71
CA THR A 85 -8.74 -4.17 -3.76
C THR A 85 -9.82 -4.67 -4.70
N ASP A 86 -9.48 -4.86 -5.97
CA ASP A 86 -10.42 -5.33 -6.99
C ASP A 86 -10.52 -6.87 -7.03
N ILE A 87 -9.69 -7.57 -6.24
CA ILE A 87 -9.69 -9.04 -6.09
C ILE A 87 -10.47 -9.49 -4.85
N GLU A 88 -11.16 -10.62 -4.97
CA GLU A 88 -11.83 -11.28 -3.85
C GLU A 88 -10.79 -11.88 -2.89
N LEU A 89 -10.86 -11.50 -1.61
CA LEU A 89 -9.96 -12.00 -0.55
C LEU A 89 -10.59 -13.14 0.27
N ASP A 90 -11.90 -13.33 0.19
CA ASP A 90 -12.70 -14.34 0.91
C ASP A 90 -13.91 -14.77 0.03
N ASP A 91 -14.57 -15.89 0.36
CA ASP A 91 -15.87 -16.30 -0.24
C ASP A 91 -17.07 -15.40 0.20
N GLU A 92 -16.79 -14.23 0.78
CA GLU A 92 -17.78 -13.27 1.27
C GLU A 92 -18.18 -12.30 0.14
N PRO A 93 -19.48 -12.13 -0.13
CA PRO A 93 -19.94 -11.34 -1.27
C PRO A 93 -19.62 -9.85 -1.12
N PHE A 94 -18.95 -9.29 -2.13
CA PHE A 94 -19.06 -7.89 -2.57
C PHE A 94 -18.54 -6.75 -1.68
N GLU A 95 -17.78 -7.00 -0.61
CA GLU A 95 -17.03 -5.92 0.04
C GLU A 95 -15.56 -5.92 -0.38
N ASN A 96 -15.28 -5.19 -1.48
CA ASN A 96 -13.94 -4.85 -1.97
C ASN A 96 -13.14 -3.94 -1.02
N HIS A 97 -13.60 -3.80 0.23
CA HIS A 97 -12.98 -2.99 1.26
C HIS A 97 -12.90 -3.77 2.58
N LYS A 98 -11.72 -3.76 3.20
CA LYS A 98 -11.47 -4.40 4.50
C LYS A 98 -10.84 -3.38 5.43
N VAL A 99 -11.25 -3.36 6.70
CA VAL A 99 -10.71 -2.41 7.69
C VAL A 99 -9.57 -3.07 8.47
N ALA A 100 -8.44 -2.38 8.57
CA ALA A 100 -7.36 -2.70 9.51
C ALA A 100 -7.38 -1.70 10.67
N ARG A 101 -7.52 -2.21 11.89
CA ARG A 101 -7.57 -1.41 13.12
C ARG A 101 -6.20 -1.08 13.69
N ASP A 102 -5.17 -1.80 13.28
CA ASP A 102 -3.79 -1.61 13.70
C ASP A 102 -2.79 -2.12 12.64
N GLU A 103 -1.50 -1.95 12.92
CA GLU A 103 -0.41 -2.40 12.06
C GLU A 103 -0.42 -3.92 11.80
N LYS A 104 -0.81 -4.72 12.80
CA LYS A 104 -0.82 -6.18 12.68
C LYS A 104 -1.94 -6.63 11.74
N GLU A 105 -3.13 -6.04 11.88
CA GLU A 105 -4.25 -6.29 10.97
C GLU A 105 -3.90 -5.85 9.54
N LEU A 106 -3.24 -4.70 9.35
CA LEU A 106 -2.78 -4.26 8.04
C LEU A 106 -1.82 -5.28 7.41
N ILE A 107 -0.80 -5.73 8.15
CA ILE A 107 0.16 -6.73 7.66
C ILE A 107 -0.56 -8.02 7.26
N SER A 108 -1.56 -8.46 8.03
CA SER A 108 -2.36 -9.64 7.71
C SER A 108 -3.14 -9.47 6.39
N LEU A 109 -3.81 -8.32 6.20
CA LEU A 109 -4.54 -8.02 4.97
C LEU A 109 -3.61 -7.95 3.75
N LEU A 110 -2.47 -7.26 3.89
CA LEU A 110 -1.46 -7.17 2.83
C LEU A 110 -0.93 -8.56 2.45
N SER A 111 -0.69 -9.42 3.44
CA SER A 111 -0.28 -10.81 3.18
C SER A 111 -1.33 -11.57 2.37
N GLY A 112 -2.63 -11.41 2.68
CA GLY A 112 -3.71 -11.98 1.88
C GLY A 112 -3.71 -11.49 0.43
N ILE A 113 -3.58 -10.17 0.24
CA ILE A 113 -3.54 -9.54 -1.10
C ILE A 113 -2.33 -10.03 -1.90
N PHE A 114 -1.12 -10.03 -1.33
CA PHE A 114 0.09 -10.40 -2.05
C PHE A 114 0.16 -11.89 -2.42
N ASN A 115 -0.47 -12.76 -1.61
CA ASN A 115 -0.47 -14.21 -1.83
C ASN A 115 -1.74 -14.72 -2.54
N ASN A 116 -2.67 -13.83 -2.90
CA ASN A 116 -3.86 -14.21 -3.66
C ASN A 116 -3.48 -14.79 -5.03
N SER A 117 -4.19 -15.83 -5.47
CA SER A 117 -3.91 -16.56 -6.70
C SER A 117 -4.01 -15.70 -7.96
N GLU A 118 -4.93 -14.72 -7.98
CA GLU A 118 -5.07 -13.79 -9.09
C GLU A 118 -3.90 -12.81 -9.15
N ASN A 119 -3.56 -12.17 -8.03
CA ASN A 119 -2.45 -11.23 -7.96
C ASN A 119 -1.11 -11.90 -8.29
N THR A 120 -0.85 -13.08 -7.74
CA THR A 120 0.38 -13.84 -8.05
C THR A 120 0.46 -14.22 -9.53
N ARG A 121 -0.67 -14.58 -10.17
CA ARG A 121 -0.75 -14.84 -11.61
C ARG A 121 -0.45 -13.57 -12.43
N ILE A 122 -1.03 -12.43 -12.08
CA ILE A 122 -0.79 -11.15 -12.76
C ILE A 122 0.68 -10.74 -12.66
N ILE A 123 1.26 -10.77 -11.46
CA ILE A 123 2.67 -10.41 -11.24
C ILE A 123 3.59 -11.36 -12.02
N SER A 124 3.30 -12.68 -12.02
CA SER A 124 4.08 -13.66 -12.79
C SER A 124 4.00 -13.42 -14.29
N SER A 125 2.83 -12.98 -14.79
CA SER A 125 2.63 -12.63 -16.20
C SER A 125 3.42 -11.37 -16.58
N LEU A 126 3.37 -10.32 -15.74
CA LEU A 126 4.16 -9.10 -15.96
C LEU A 126 5.65 -9.38 -15.94
N LEU A 127 6.12 -10.22 -15.02
CA LEU A 127 7.51 -10.64 -14.95
C LEU A 127 7.95 -11.38 -16.21
N SER A 128 7.15 -12.36 -16.65
CA SER A 128 7.44 -13.15 -17.85
C SER A 128 7.50 -12.27 -19.11
N GLN A 129 6.56 -11.35 -19.26
CA GLN A 129 6.54 -10.41 -20.39
C GLN A 129 7.74 -9.46 -20.34
N SER A 130 8.09 -8.93 -19.17
CA SER A 130 9.24 -8.01 -19.02
C SER A 130 10.58 -8.67 -19.33
N LEU A 131 10.69 -10.00 -19.14
CA LEU A 131 11.88 -10.79 -19.47
C LEU A 131 11.95 -11.20 -20.94
N ALA A 132 10.84 -11.08 -21.69
CA ALA A 132 10.74 -11.47 -23.09
C ALA A 132 10.94 -10.28 -24.06
N GLU A 133 10.87 -9.05 -23.55
CA GLU A 133 11.29 -7.81 -24.26
C GLU A 133 12.82 -7.74 -24.38
#